data_AF-A0A950PTI2-F1
#
_entry.id   AF-A0A950PTI2-F1
#
_cell.length_a   1.000
_cell.length_b   1.000
_cell.length_c   1.000
_cell.angle_alpha   90.00
_cell.angle_beta   90.00
_cell.angle_gamma   90.00
#
_symmetry.space_group_name_H-M   'P 1'
#
loop_
_entity.id
_entity.type
_entity.pdbx_description
1 polymer ?
#
loop_
_entity_poly.entity_id
_entity_poly.type
_entity_poly.pdbx_seq_one_letter_code
_entity_poly.pdbx_strand_id
1 'polypeptide(L)'
;MQTGLEERFTASAEEWTCACGRLNAVGLSMCPHCGRMPPRNVATLTMRMPEHHVQAMPKPRVRAVRLAIGVIVLNIAQTGFFIALVRTGHMEDNTAIMLGTWLGLLFYAVVLAMMTGPLLTLKPAWLRGDPRTARLLGAEVGFAAAVALVIFGWVASGHPVLDPGTEAIVSEASLARILLAFVAVAVVAPVVEELLFRGVVAESLRRRGAPVAIGVSALLFGLAHLQWSAVGITYFTSCGVVLGTLYWRRGLWASISAHAAFNGSLVVLATVVALGPTHLVSANGVSVRARSDWHLVNATELPSGIEFALQGPSAATFLVERLPVPISQFVSLDRMAEALNANQVPMPEGTTIRSGTAHVVTYPMGRGVQVAVTAKGHDGVVVLVPHSGVLWEVDIATQGSHRAVHEYPDMLRALVLPGSV
;
A
#
# COMPACT_ATOMS: atom_id res chain seq x y z
N MET A 1 -37.86 -28.76 -24.88
CA MET A 1 -38.51 -28.03 -25.99
C MET A 1 -39.36 -26.93 -25.35
N GLN A 2 -38.85 -25.69 -25.28
CA GLN A 2 -38.98 -24.64 -26.32
C GLN A 2 -40.45 -24.39 -26.68
N THR A 3 -41.04 -23.20 -26.63
CA THR A 3 -40.60 -21.83 -26.28
C THR A 3 -41.91 -21.03 -26.22
N GLY A 4 -42.30 -20.51 -25.06
CA GLY A 4 -43.36 -19.51 -24.93
C GLY A 4 -42.71 -18.13 -24.90
N LEU A 5 -42.55 -17.52 -26.06
CA LEU A 5 -41.85 -16.24 -26.23
C LEU A 5 -42.45 -15.52 -27.44
N GLU A 6 -43.66 -14.96 -27.34
CA GLU A 6 -44.15 -14.01 -28.35
C GLU A 6 -45.35 -13.12 -27.93
N GLU A 7 -45.62 -12.94 -26.65
CA GLU A 7 -46.82 -12.16 -26.21
C GLU A 7 -46.54 -10.74 -25.68
N ARG A 8 -45.47 -10.07 -26.12
CA ARG A 8 -45.26 -8.64 -25.80
C ARG A 8 -44.75 -7.82 -26.97
N PHE A 9 -45.57 -7.71 -28.01
CA PHE A 9 -45.53 -6.59 -28.96
C PHE A 9 -46.95 -6.13 -29.31
N THR A 10 -47.74 -5.74 -28.31
CA THR A 10 -48.82 -4.79 -28.55
C THR A 10 -48.20 -3.39 -28.65
N ALA A 11 -47.78 -3.02 -29.85
CA ALA A 11 -47.52 -1.63 -30.21
C ALA A 11 -48.56 -1.23 -31.26
N SER A 12 -49.30 -0.17 -30.93
CA SER A 12 -50.23 0.53 -31.81
C SER A 12 -49.64 0.83 -33.20
N ALA A 13 -50.53 0.88 -34.20
CA ALA A 13 -50.49 1.72 -35.39
C ALA A 13 -50.38 0.97 -36.74
N GLU A 14 -51.51 1.03 -37.46
CA GLU A 14 -51.67 1.06 -38.93
C GLU A 14 -50.79 0.11 -39.78
N GLU A 15 -51.43 -0.76 -40.55
CA GLU A 15 -50.77 -1.69 -41.48
C GLU A 15 -51.09 -1.28 -42.93
N TRP A 16 -50.20 -1.60 -43.87
CA TRP A 16 -50.45 -1.43 -45.30
C TRP A 16 -50.24 -2.74 -46.06
N THR A 17 -51.10 -2.98 -47.05
CA THR A 17 -51.01 -4.17 -47.92
C THR A 17 -50.17 -3.84 -49.15
N CYS A 18 -49.11 -4.60 -49.38
CA CYS A 18 -48.30 -4.50 -50.58
C CYS A 18 -49.00 -5.17 -51.78
N ALA A 19 -48.70 -4.72 -53.00
CA ALA A 19 -49.21 -5.33 -54.23
C ALA A 19 -48.84 -6.82 -54.40
N CYS A 20 -47.85 -7.34 -53.65
CA CYS A 20 -47.55 -8.77 -53.59
C CYS A 20 -48.46 -9.57 -52.62
N GLY A 21 -49.45 -8.91 -51.99
CA GLY A 21 -50.40 -9.53 -51.07
C GLY A 21 -49.98 -9.58 -49.60
N ARG A 22 -48.75 -9.13 -49.25
CA ARG A 22 -48.31 -9.09 -47.84
C ARG A 22 -48.77 -7.83 -47.11
N LEU A 23 -49.22 -8.03 -45.87
CA LEU A 23 -49.33 -6.97 -44.87
C LEU A 23 -47.94 -6.55 -44.38
N ASN A 24 -47.74 -5.24 -44.19
CA ASN A 24 -46.53 -4.65 -43.65
C ASN A 24 -46.92 -3.58 -42.62
N ALA A 25 -46.13 -3.45 -41.55
CA ALA A 25 -46.29 -2.37 -40.60
C ALA A 25 -46.00 -1.00 -41.26
N VAL A 26 -46.76 0.04 -40.88
CA VAL A 26 -46.43 1.42 -41.24
C VAL A 26 -45.11 1.81 -40.58
N GLY A 27 -44.17 2.36 -41.36
CA GLY A 27 -42.77 2.64 -40.93
C GLY A 27 -41.70 2.00 -41.81
N LEU A 28 -42.04 0.93 -42.53
CA LEU A 28 -41.12 0.27 -43.45
C LEU A 28 -40.95 1.07 -44.75
N SER A 29 -39.69 1.37 -45.11
CA SER A 29 -39.33 2.11 -46.34
C SER A 29 -39.57 1.30 -47.63
N MET A 30 -39.69 -0.03 -47.52
CA MET A 30 -40.00 -0.95 -48.61
C MET A 30 -40.55 -2.27 -48.06
N CYS A 31 -41.30 -3.02 -48.88
CA CYS A 31 -41.75 -4.37 -48.53
C CYS A 31 -40.55 -5.33 -48.46
N PRO A 32 -40.30 -6.01 -47.32
CA PRO A 32 -39.15 -6.92 -47.17
C PRO A 32 -39.17 -8.11 -48.13
N HIS A 33 -40.35 -8.46 -48.64
CA HIS A 33 -40.52 -9.63 -49.50
C HIS A 33 -40.21 -9.34 -50.97
N CYS A 34 -40.70 -8.22 -51.51
CA CYS A 34 -40.65 -7.93 -52.95
C CYS A 34 -39.96 -6.59 -53.29
N GLY A 35 -39.47 -5.85 -52.29
CA GLY A 35 -38.74 -4.59 -52.46
C GLY A 35 -39.59 -3.41 -52.92
N ARG A 36 -40.92 -3.56 -53.11
CA ARG A 36 -41.79 -2.45 -53.52
C ARG A 36 -41.98 -1.45 -52.40
N MET A 37 -41.95 -0.16 -52.76
CA MET A 37 -42.19 0.94 -51.84
C MET A 37 -43.68 1.02 -51.43
N PRO A 38 -43.97 1.54 -50.23
CA PRO A 38 -45.34 1.79 -49.80
C PRO A 38 -46.04 2.82 -50.72
N PRO A 39 -47.38 2.78 -50.86
CA PRO A 39 -48.13 3.78 -51.60
C PRO A 39 -47.94 5.19 -51.02
N ARG A 40 -48.02 6.25 -51.84
CA ARG A 40 -47.69 7.63 -51.45
C ARG A 40 -48.43 8.12 -50.19
N ASN A 41 -49.70 7.76 -50.03
CA ASN A 41 -50.50 8.11 -48.85
C ASN A 41 -49.99 7.44 -47.55
N VAL A 42 -49.37 6.27 -47.64
CA VAL A 42 -48.73 5.57 -46.50
C VAL A 42 -47.31 6.09 -46.24
N ALA A 43 -46.55 6.40 -47.29
CA ALA A 43 -45.22 6.98 -47.17
C ALA A 43 -45.23 8.36 -46.46
N THR A 44 -46.35 9.08 -46.52
CA THR A 44 -46.48 10.40 -45.88
C THR A 44 -46.61 10.28 -44.35
N LEU A 45 -47.20 9.18 -43.84
CA LEU A 45 -47.27 8.87 -42.41
C LEU A 45 -45.90 8.53 -41.81
N THR A 46 -44.99 7.95 -42.61
CA THR A 46 -43.63 7.60 -42.16
C THR A 46 -42.71 8.81 -41.94
N MET A 47 -43.12 10.03 -42.32
CA MET A 47 -42.33 11.26 -42.20
C MET A 47 -42.93 12.32 -41.26
N ARG A 48 -43.77 11.93 -40.32
CA ARG A 48 -43.99 12.73 -39.10
C ARG A 48 -43.42 11.99 -37.91
N MET A 49 -42.10 12.09 -37.73
CA MET A 49 -41.59 11.97 -36.37
C MET A 49 -42.26 13.09 -35.58
N PRO A 50 -42.92 12.81 -34.45
CA PRO A 50 -43.16 13.85 -33.47
C PRO A 50 -41.78 14.46 -33.20
N GLU A 51 -41.67 15.78 -33.20
CA GLU A 51 -40.60 16.43 -32.45
C GLU A 51 -40.82 16.03 -30.99
N HIS A 52 -40.42 14.81 -30.63
CA HIS A 52 -39.95 14.57 -29.30
C HIS A 52 -38.79 15.54 -29.18
N HIS A 53 -39.07 16.68 -28.54
CA HIS A 53 -38.08 17.31 -27.69
C HIS A 53 -37.42 16.17 -26.94
N VAL A 54 -36.26 15.74 -27.44
CA VAL A 54 -35.29 15.01 -26.64
C VAL A 54 -34.96 16.05 -25.60
N GLN A 55 -35.75 16.06 -24.51
CA GLN A 55 -35.35 16.72 -23.29
C GLN A 55 -33.95 16.17 -23.07
N ALA A 56 -32.95 17.01 -23.29
CA ALA A 56 -31.58 16.65 -23.03
C ALA A 56 -31.59 16.15 -21.59
N MET A 57 -31.46 14.82 -21.41
CA MET A 57 -31.35 14.27 -20.06
C MET A 57 -30.30 15.11 -19.37
N PRO A 58 -30.58 15.66 -18.16
CA PRO A 58 -29.71 16.63 -17.53
C PRO A 58 -28.30 16.05 -17.57
N LYS A 59 -27.39 16.74 -18.28
CA LYS A 59 -26.00 16.31 -18.42
C LYS A 59 -25.54 15.99 -17.00
N PRO A 60 -25.13 14.75 -16.67
CA PRO A 60 -24.73 14.46 -15.31
C PRO A 60 -23.54 15.37 -15.01
N ARG A 61 -23.78 16.43 -14.22
CA ARG A 61 -22.78 17.40 -13.79
C ARG A 61 -21.94 16.75 -12.70
N VAL A 62 -21.34 15.60 -12.98
CA VAL A 62 -20.30 15.04 -12.13
C VAL A 62 -18.98 15.35 -12.81
N ARG A 63 -18.24 16.29 -12.25
CA ARG A 63 -16.84 16.53 -12.59
C ARG A 63 -16.01 15.37 -12.01
N ALA A 64 -16.32 14.11 -12.33
CA ALA A 64 -15.76 12.89 -11.70
C ALA A 64 -14.23 12.85 -11.74
N VAL A 65 -13.64 13.22 -12.88
CA VAL A 65 -12.19 13.40 -13.01
C VAL A 65 -11.67 14.51 -12.09
N ARG A 66 -12.39 15.62 -11.94
CA ARG A 66 -11.98 16.68 -11.00
C ARG A 66 -12.13 16.28 -9.54
N LEU A 67 -13.12 15.45 -9.21
CA LEU A 67 -13.24 14.85 -7.88
C LEU A 67 -12.01 14.00 -7.59
N ALA A 68 -11.65 13.09 -8.51
CA ALA A 68 -10.45 12.26 -8.36
C ALA A 68 -9.17 13.11 -8.25
N ILE A 69 -9.01 14.15 -9.08
CA ILE A 69 -7.90 15.10 -8.96
C ILE A 69 -7.91 15.80 -7.59
N GLY A 70 -9.08 16.22 -7.10
CA GLY A 70 -9.22 16.81 -5.78
C GLY A 70 -8.82 15.85 -4.65
N VAL A 71 -9.17 14.56 -4.78
CA VAL A 71 -8.73 13.50 -3.85
C VAL A 71 -7.21 13.30 -3.92
N ILE A 72 -6.60 13.34 -5.10
CA ILE A 72 -5.13 13.27 -5.25
C ILE A 72 -4.46 14.46 -4.59
N VAL A 73 -4.97 15.68 -4.80
CA VAL A 73 -4.46 16.89 -4.14
C VAL A 73 -4.62 16.80 -2.63
N LEU A 74 -5.76 16.29 -2.14
CA LEU A 74 -5.97 16.03 -0.72
C LEU A 74 -4.96 15.03 -0.18
N ASN A 75 -4.66 13.95 -0.92
CA ASN A 75 -3.65 12.96 -0.52
C ASN A 75 -2.25 13.58 -0.43
N ILE A 76 -1.88 14.41 -1.42
CA ILE A 76 -0.61 15.15 -1.41
C ILE A 76 -0.54 16.08 -0.19
N ALA A 77 -1.59 16.86 0.06
CA ALA A 77 -1.64 17.80 1.16
C ALA A 77 -1.54 17.08 2.53
N GLN A 78 -2.29 15.98 2.69
CA GLN A 78 -2.24 15.17 3.90
C GLN A 78 -0.87 14.54 4.11
N THR A 79 -0.28 13.95 3.06
CA THR A 79 1.03 13.31 3.13
C THR A 79 2.11 14.35 3.46
N GLY A 80 2.08 15.53 2.82
CA GLY A 80 2.99 16.63 3.12
C GLY A 80 2.85 17.15 4.55
N PHE A 81 1.61 17.29 5.04
CA PHE A 81 1.34 17.65 6.44
C PHE A 81 1.89 16.60 7.41
N PHE A 82 1.65 15.31 7.15
CA PHE A 82 2.16 14.22 7.98
C PHE A 82 3.69 14.18 8.02
N ILE A 83 4.36 14.30 6.87
CA ILE A 83 5.83 14.36 6.81
C ILE A 83 6.37 15.56 7.60
N ALA A 84 5.74 16.74 7.46
CA ALA A 84 6.13 17.91 8.22
C ALA A 84 5.95 17.71 9.73
N LEU A 85 4.83 17.10 10.13
CA LEU A 85 4.51 16.78 11.52
C LEU A 85 5.54 15.82 12.13
N VAL A 86 5.89 14.72 11.44
CA VAL A 86 6.90 13.76 11.91
C VAL A 86 8.28 14.42 12.03
N ARG A 87 8.69 15.22 11.04
CA ARG A 87 10.00 15.89 11.04
C ARG A 87 10.15 16.95 12.14
N THR A 88 9.06 17.61 12.53
CA THR A 88 9.10 18.70 13.53
C THR A 88 8.80 18.21 14.95
N GLY A 89 7.98 17.16 15.07
CA GLY A 89 7.47 16.68 16.35
C GLY A 89 8.42 15.81 17.17
N HIS A 90 9.61 15.47 16.66
CA HIS A 90 10.54 14.51 17.29
C HIS A 90 9.78 13.25 17.78
N MET A 91 8.92 12.72 16.92
CA MET A 91 8.06 11.58 17.27
C MET A 91 8.83 10.28 17.07
N GLU A 92 8.63 9.34 17.99
CA GLU A 92 9.06 7.95 17.78
C GLU A 92 8.43 7.39 16.52
N ASP A 93 9.19 6.63 15.73
CA ASP A 93 8.70 6.04 14.49
C ASP A 93 7.49 5.14 14.74
N ASN A 94 7.45 4.38 15.84
CA ASN A 94 6.30 3.58 16.21
C ASN A 94 5.00 4.42 16.38
N THR A 95 5.14 5.61 16.97
CA THR A 95 4.03 6.56 17.16
C THR A 95 3.65 7.20 15.82
N ALA A 96 4.64 7.59 15.01
CA ALA A 96 4.42 8.13 13.69
C ALA A 96 3.64 7.14 12.80
N ILE A 97 4.04 5.86 12.78
CA ILE A 97 3.35 4.79 12.03
C ILE A 97 1.87 4.71 12.44
N MET A 98 1.56 4.76 13.73
CA MET A 98 0.17 4.73 14.20
C MET A 98 -0.63 5.96 13.78
N LEU A 99 -0.07 7.15 13.99
CA LEU A 99 -0.72 8.40 13.61
C LEU A 99 -0.96 8.45 12.10
N GLY A 100 0.03 8.02 11.30
CA GLY A 100 -0.08 7.91 9.85
C GLY A 100 -1.17 6.93 9.43
N THR A 101 -1.27 5.78 10.09
CA THR A 101 -2.32 4.77 9.81
C THR A 101 -3.72 5.32 10.11
N TRP A 102 -3.90 5.97 11.27
CA TRP A 102 -5.18 6.60 11.63
C TRP A 102 -5.55 7.75 10.69
N LEU A 103 -4.57 8.58 10.31
CA LEU A 103 -4.76 9.65 9.35
C LEU A 103 -5.12 9.10 7.96
N GLY A 104 -4.56 7.96 7.55
CA GLY A 104 -4.94 7.24 6.34
C GLY A 104 -6.37 6.70 6.39
N LEU A 105 -6.80 6.14 7.52
CA LEU A 105 -8.20 5.73 7.69
C LEU A 105 -9.17 6.93 7.66
N LEU A 106 -8.79 8.04 8.29
CA LEU A 106 -9.56 9.29 8.23
C LEU A 106 -9.65 9.81 6.79
N PHE A 107 -8.56 9.77 6.03
CA PHE A 107 -8.56 10.09 4.60
C PHE A 107 -9.58 9.27 3.83
N TYR A 108 -9.56 7.94 3.97
CA TYR A 108 -10.52 7.09 3.27
C TYR A 108 -11.96 7.36 3.71
N ALA A 109 -12.21 7.68 4.98
CA ALA A 109 -13.53 8.09 5.46
C ALA A 109 -14.01 9.39 4.78
N VAL A 110 -13.14 10.39 4.67
CA VAL A 110 -13.42 11.66 3.96
C VAL A 110 -13.67 11.41 2.48
N VAL A 111 -12.84 10.61 1.82
CA VAL A 111 -13.01 10.25 0.40
C VAL A 111 -14.33 9.53 0.18
N LEU A 112 -14.70 8.58 1.05
CA LEU A 112 -15.99 7.90 0.97
C LEU A 112 -17.16 8.88 1.11
N ALA A 113 -17.08 9.83 2.04
CA ALA A 113 -18.09 10.88 2.20
C ALA A 113 -18.23 11.75 0.94
N MET A 114 -17.10 12.16 0.33
CA MET A 114 -17.08 12.94 -0.92
C MET A 114 -17.71 12.21 -2.11
N MET A 115 -17.69 10.87 -2.10
CA MET A 115 -18.22 10.03 -3.17
C MET A 115 -19.71 9.67 -3.04
N THR A 116 -20.34 9.91 -1.88
CA THR A 116 -21.74 9.54 -1.63
C THR A 116 -22.69 10.03 -2.73
N GLY A 117 -22.69 11.33 -3.05
CA GLY A 117 -23.50 11.91 -4.13
C GLY A 117 -23.18 11.33 -5.52
N PRO A 118 -21.91 11.33 -5.96
CA PRO A 118 -21.49 10.70 -7.22
C PRO A 118 -21.94 9.24 -7.37
N LEU A 119 -21.80 8.41 -6.34
CA LEU A 119 -22.17 7.00 -6.39
C LEU A 119 -23.69 6.79 -6.56
N LEU A 120 -24.51 7.63 -5.90
CA LEU A 120 -25.96 7.61 -6.05
C LEU A 120 -26.43 8.02 -7.45
N THR A 121 -25.68 8.90 -8.13
CA THR A 121 -26.04 9.42 -9.46
C THR A 121 -25.53 8.56 -10.61
N LEU A 122 -24.31 8.03 -10.52
CA LEU A 122 -23.67 7.27 -11.61
C LEU A 122 -24.11 5.80 -11.67
N LYS A 123 -24.63 5.23 -10.57
CA LYS A 123 -25.10 3.84 -10.47
C LYS A 123 -24.09 2.84 -11.07
N PRO A 124 -22.90 2.70 -10.45
CA PRO A 124 -21.86 1.84 -10.99
C PRO A 124 -22.31 0.38 -11.09
N ALA A 125 -21.73 -0.34 -12.05
CA ALA A 125 -22.01 -1.75 -12.22
C ALA A 125 -21.33 -2.56 -11.13
N TRP A 126 -22.10 -2.94 -10.11
CA TRP A 126 -21.62 -3.81 -9.03
C TRP A 126 -21.22 -5.20 -9.53
N LEU A 127 -21.97 -5.71 -10.51
CA LEU A 127 -21.80 -7.05 -11.04
C LEU A 127 -22.25 -7.13 -12.49
N ARG A 128 -21.53 -7.92 -13.30
CA ARG A 128 -21.95 -8.39 -14.63
C ARG A 128 -21.73 -9.90 -14.71
N GLY A 129 -22.82 -10.66 -14.86
CA GLY A 129 -22.80 -12.13 -14.83
C GLY A 129 -22.93 -12.70 -13.41
N ASP A 130 -22.38 -13.90 -13.19
CA ASP A 130 -22.49 -14.62 -11.92
C ASP A 130 -21.65 -13.95 -10.79
N PRO A 131 -22.22 -13.70 -9.60
CA PRO A 131 -21.52 -13.07 -8.49
C PRO A 131 -20.33 -13.87 -7.96
N ARG A 132 -20.41 -15.21 -7.93
CA ARG A 132 -19.34 -16.06 -7.39
C ARG A 132 -18.18 -16.07 -8.37
N THR A 133 -18.45 -16.29 -9.66
CA THR A 133 -17.42 -16.27 -10.70
C THR A 133 -16.73 -14.91 -10.78
N ALA A 134 -17.46 -13.79 -10.65
CA ALA A 134 -16.84 -12.47 -10.68
C ALA A 134 -15.85 -12.27 -9.52
N ARG A 135 -16.22 -12.65 -8.29
CA ARG A 135 -15.36 -12.51 -7.11
C ARG A 135 -14.18 -13.47 -7.12
N LEU A 136 -14.40 -14.73 -7.49
CA LEU A 136 -13.34 -15.74 -7.54
C LEU A 136 -12.32 -15.39 -8.62
N LEU A 137 -12.76 -15.06 -9.82
CA LEU A 137 -11.85 -14.63 -10.89
C LEU A 137 -11.04 -13.39 -10.48
N GLY A 138 -11.69 -12.41 -9.84
CA GLY A 138 -11.00 -11.25 -9.32
C GLY A 138 -9.92 -11.64 -8.32
N ALA A 139 -10.30 -12.38 -7.27
CA ALA A 139 -9.38 -12.84 -6.24
C ALA A 139 -8.21 -13.67 -6.80
N GLU A 140 -8.47 -14.58 -7.75
CA GLU A 140 -7.43 -15.37 -8.43
C GLU A 140 -6.45 -14.49 -9.20
N VAL A 141 -6.95 -13.51 -9.97
CA VAL A 141 -6.10 -12.56 -10.70
C VAL A 141 -5.26 -11.72 -9.74
N GLY A 142 -5.85 -11.23 -8.65
CA GLY A 142 -5.16 -10.47 -7.63
C GLY A 142 -4.07 -11.27 -6.92
N PHE A 143 -4.39 -12.48 -6.47
CA PHE A 143 -3.44 -13.39 -5.84
C PHE A 143 -2.30 -13.77 -6.79
N ALA A 144 -2.62 -14.15 -8.03
CA ALA A 144 -1.61 -14.49 -9.03
C ALA A 144 -0.67 -13.32 -9.34
N ALA A 145 -1.20 -12.10 -9.42
CA ALA A 145 -0.39 -10.90 -9.61
C ALA A 145 0.54 -10.63 -8.40
N ALA A 146 0.05 -10.85 -7.17
CA ALA A 146 0.88 -10.71 -5.97
C ALA A 146 2.00 -11.75 -5.95
N VAL A 147 1.69 -13.02 -6.23
CA VAL A 147 2.69 -14.10 -6.32
C VAL A 147 3.73 -13.79 -7.41
N ALA A 148 3.30 -13.34 -8.58
CA ALA A 148 4.22 -12.96 -9.66
C ALA A 148 5.15 -11.81 -9.25
N LEU A 149 4.61 -10.78 -8.58
CA LEU A 149 5.41 -9.67 -8.06
C LEU A 149 6.43 -10.14 -7.02
N VAL A 150 6.01 -10.98 -6.07
CA VAL A 150 6.88 -11.52 -5.03
C VAL A 150 8.00 -12.36 -5.63
N ILE A 151 7.69 -13.25 -6.57
CA ILE A 151 8.69 -14.07 -7.26
C ILE A 151 9.67 -13.19 -8.03
N PHE A 152 9.17 -12.22 -8.80
CA PHE A 152 10.04 -11.34 -9.58
C PHE A 152 10.93 -10.47 -8.68
N GLY A 153 10.36 -9.90 -7.62
CA GLY A 153 11.08 -9.12 -6.62
C GLY A 153 12.17 -9.94 -5.94
N TRP A 154 11.86 -11.18 -5.57
CA TRP A 154 12.85 -12.09 -5.00
C TRP A 154 13.94 -12.44 -6.01
N VAL A 155 13.61 -12.81 -7.23
CA VAL A 155 14.61 -13.10 -8.28
C VAL A 155 15.52 -11.89 -8.53
N ALA A 156 14.98 -10.68 -8.51
CA ALA A 156 15.74 -9.46 -8.76
C ALA A 156 16.64 -9.02 -7.60
N SER A 157 16.23 -9.25 -6.34
CA SER A 157 16.90 -8.71 -5.15
C SER A 157 17.57 -9.76 -4.27
N GLY A 158 17.26 -11.04 -4.46
CA GLY A 158 17.73 -12.14 -3.61
C GLY A 158 16.94 -12.32 -2.30
N HIS A 159 15.99 -11.43 -2.00
CA HIS A 159 15.15 -11.46 -0.80
C HIS A 159 13.70 -11.04 -1.10
N PRO A 160 12.73 -11.34 -0.22
CA PRO A 160 11.37 -10.83 -0.37
C PRO A 160 11.35 -9.30 -0.33
N VAL A 161 10.76 -8.68 -1.36
CA VAL A 161 10.52 -7.22 -1.39
C VAL A 161 9.14 -6.94 -0.83
N LEU A 162 9.09 -6.19 0.26
CA LEU A 162 7.84 -5.79 0.92
C LEU A 162 7.46 -4.35 0.57
N ASP A 163 6.17 -4.04 0.66
CA ASP A 163 5.71 -2.66 0.64
C ASP A 163 6.11 -1.97 1.97
N PRO A 164 6.91 -0.90 1.95
CA PRO A 164 7.43 -0.30 3.18
C PRO A 164 6.35 0.19 4.15
N GLY A 165 5.22 0.67 3.61
CA GLY A 165 4.09 1.10 4.44
C GLY A 165 3.44 -0.06 5.17
N THR A 166 3.18 -1.15 4.45
CA THR A 166 2.61 -2.37 5.00
C THR A 166 3.56 -3.01 6.02
N GLU A 167 4.84 -3.11 5.69
CA GLU A 167 5.89 -3.62 6.57
C GLU A 167 5.96 -2.83 7.88
N ALA A 168 5.98 -1.49 7.79
CA ALA A 168 6.01 -0.62 8.96
C ALA A 168 4.81 -0.85 9.89
N ILE A 169 3.59 -1.00 9.35
CA ILE A 169 2.38 -1.23 10.16
C ILE A 169 2.47 -2.57 10.90
N VAL A 170 2.92 -3.64 10.24
CA VAL A 170 2.99 -4.99 10.84
C VAL A 170 4.25 -5.24 11.67
N SER A 171 5.23 -4.35 11.63
CA SER A 171 6.57 -4.54 12.19
C SER A 171 6.58 -4.90 13.69
N GLU A 172 5.67 -4.37 14.50
CA GLU A 172 5.54 -4.76 15.92
C GLU A 172 5.05 -6.20 16.13
N ALA A 173 4.62 -6.89 15.07
CA ALA A 173 4.11 -8.27 15.06
C ALA A 173 2.99 -8.55 16.08
N SER A 174 2.32 -7.51 16.59
CA SER A 174 1.20 -7.66 17.49
C SER A 174 -0.08 -7.94 16.71
N LEU A 175 -0.96 -8.77 17.28
CA LEU A 175 -2.24 -9.13 16.64
C LEU A 175 -3.05 -7.87 16.26
N ALA A 176 -3.08 -6.86 17.12
CA ALA A 176 -3.78 -5.61 16.85
C ALA A 176 -3.24 -4.88 15.61
N ARG A 177 -1.91 -4.84 15.44
CA ARG A 177 -1.25 -4.21 14.29
C ARG A 177 -1.48 -4.98 13.00
N ILE A 178 -1.39 -6.30 13.06
CA ILE A 178 -1.64 -7.19 11.92
C ILE A 178 -3.09 -7.05 11.45
N LEU A 179 -4.05 -7.08 12.38
CA LEU A 179 -5.47 -6.89 12.06
C LEU A 179 -5.74 -5.49 11.50
N LEU A 180 -5.12 -4.45 12.08
CA LEU A 180 -5.22 -3.09 11.58
C LEU A 180 -4.69 -2.98 10.15
N ALA A 181 -3.51 -3.55 9.86
CA ALA A 181 -2.94 -3.59 8.52
C ALA A 181 -3.87 -4.29 7.54
N PHE A 182 -4.40 -5.46 7.91
CA PHE A 182 -5.30 -6.23 7.05
C PHE A 182 -6.59 -5.46 6.75
N VAL A 183 -7.23 -4.87 7.76
CA VAL A 183 -8.45 -4.06 7.57
C VAL A 183 -8.17 -2.82 6.73
N ALA A 184 -7.11 -2.08 7.03
CA ALA A 184 -6.79 -0.84 6.33
C ALA A 184 -6.39 -1.11 4.87
N VAL A 185 -5.45 -2.02 4.64
CA VAL A 185 -4.76 -2.22 3.35
C VAL A 185 -5.47 -3.24 2.46
N ALA A 186 -6.06 -4.30 3.03
CA ALA A 186 -6.72 -5.36 2.25
C ALA A 186 -8.24 -5.20 2.13
N VAL A 187 -8.87 -4.32 2.93
CA VAL A 187 -10.32 -4.12 2.91
C VAL A 187 -10.70 -2.68 2.61
N VAL A 188 -10.35 -1.73 3.48
CA VAL A 188 -10.78 -0.32 3.37
C VAL A 188 -10.23 0.32 2.09
N ALA A 189 -8.92 0.25 1.88
CA ALA A 189 -8.27 0.84 0.71
C ALA A 189 -8.85 0.28 -0.61
N PRO A 190 -8.88 -1.06 -0.85
CA PRO A 190 -9.48 -1.63 -2.06
C PRO A 190 -10.93 -1.20 -2.29
N VAL A 191 -11.78 -1.20 -1.25
CA VAL A 191 -13.18 -0.81 -1.41
C VAL A 191 -13.30 0.66 -1.81
N VAL A 192 -12.64 1.57 -1.09
CA VAL A 192 -12.78 3.01 -1.33
C VAL A 192 -12.14 3.42 -2.65
N GLU A 193 -10.97 2.88 -2.98
CA GLU A 193 -10.28 3.19 -4.23
C GLU A 193 -11.03 2.64 -5.45
N GLU A 194 -11.52 1.40 -5.40
CA GLU A 194 -12.29 0.86 -6.52
C GLU A 194 -13.61 1.62 -6.72
N LEU A 195 -14.26 2.07 -5.64
CA LEU A 195 -15.43 2.95 -5.75
C LEU A 195 -15.08 4.28 -6.43
N LEU A 196 -13.95 4.90 -6.08
CA LEU A 196 -13.53 6.16 -6.68
C LEU A 196 -13.16 6.00 -8.16
N PHE A 197 -12.19 5.14 -8.44
CA PHE A 197 -11.59 5.08 -9.76
C PHE A 197 -12.47 4.29 -10.74
N ARG A 198 -13.16 3.25 -10.29
CA ARG A 198 -13.97 2.40 -11.18
C ARG A 198 -15.44 2.80 -11.10
N GLY A 199 -15.95 2.92 -9.88
CA GLY A 199 -17.35 3.27 -9.63
C GLY A 199 -17.71 4.71 -10.03
N VAL A 200 -16.80 5.68 -9.86
CA VAL A 200 -17.05 7.09 -10.19
C VAL A 200 -16.34 7.49 -11.49
N VAL A 201 -15.01 7.37 -11.58
CA VAL A 201 -14.27 7.85 -12.76
C VAL A 201 -14.57 7.01 -14.00
N ALA A 202 -14.31 5.70 -13.98
CA ALA A 202 -14.50 4.86 -15.16
C ALA A 202 -15.97 4.81 -15.62
N GLU A 203 -16.93 4.71 -14.69
CA GLU A 203 -18.35 4.72 -15.03
C GLU A 203 -18.79 6.06 -15.65
N SER A 204 -18.29 7.20 -15.15
CA SER A 204 -18.60 8.50 -15.76
C SER A 204 -18.12 8.64 -17.22
N LEU A 205 -17.08 7.88 -17.58
CA LEU A 205 -16.49 7.87 -18.92
C LEU A 205 -17.02 6.73 -19.80
N ARG A 206 -18.00 5.95 -19.31
CA ARG A 206 -18.48 4.75 -20.01
C ARG A 206 -18.96 5.01 -21.44
N ARG A 207 -19.58 6.17 -21.70
CA ARG A 207 -20.03 6.58 -23.05
C ARG A 207 -18.88 6.87 -24.02
N ARG A 208 -17.66 7.08 -23.53
CA ARG A 208 -16.45 7.30 -24.34
C ARG A 208 -15.76 5.99 -24.72
N GLY A 209 -16.30 4.84 -24.32
CA GLY A 209 -15.78 3.52 -24.62
C GLY A 209 -14.73 3.02 -23.61
N ALA A 210 -14.47 1.72 -23.69
CA ALA A 210 -13.61 1.01 -22.74
C ALA A 210 -12.17 1.58 -22.67
N PRO A 211 -11.48 1.87 -23.79
CA PRO A 211 -10.09 2.33 -23.73
C PRO A 211 -9.92 3.65 -22.96
N VAL A 212 -10.82 4.61 -23.19
CA VAL A 212 -10.78 5.91 -22.52
C VAL A 212 -11.14 5.77 -21.04
N ALA A 213 -12.19 5.03 -20.72
CA ALA A 213 -12.64 4.85 -19.34
C ALA A 213 -11.57 4.14 -18.49
N ILE A 214 -10.99 3.06 -19.02
CA ILE A 214 -9.93 2.29 -18.34
C ILE A 214 -8.65 3.11 -18.25
N GLY A 215 -8.19 3.72 -19.36
CA GLY A 215 -6.93 4.45 -19.39
C GLY A 215 -6.89 5.66 -18.45
N VAL A 216 -7.95 6.49 -18.45
CA VAL A 216 -8.01 7.66 -17.56
C VAL A 216 -8.13 7.24 -16.10
N SER A 217 -8.97 6.24 -15.80
CA SER A 217 -9.12 5.71 -14.45
C SER A 217 -7.79 5.13 -13.92
N ALA A 218 -7.09 4.36 -14.75
CA ALA A 218 -5.81 3.75 -14.41
C ALA A 218 -4.70 4.78 -14.18
N LEU A 219 -4.59 5.80 -15.02
CA LEU A 219 -3.60 6.87 -14.84
C LEU A 219 -3.85 7.65 -13.54
N LEU A 220 -5.10 8.01 -13.26
CA LEU A 220 -5.45 8.71 -12.01
C LEU A 220 -5.18 7.85 -10.78
N PHE A 221 -5.44 6.55 -10.86
CA PHE A 221 -5.07 5.59 -9.82
C PHE A 221 -3.54 5.57 -9.61
N GLY A 222 -2.75 5.52 -10.69
CA GLY A 222 -1.29 5.57 -10.62
C GLY A 222 -0.75 6.84 -9.95
N LEU A 223 -1.30 7.99 -10.33
CA LEU A 223 -0.92 9.28 -9.74
C LEU A 223 -1.33 9.41 -8.26
N ALA A 224 -2.41 8.75 -7.84
CA ALA A 224 -2.90 8.80 -6.46
C ALA A 224 -1.97 8.11 -5.46
N HIS A 225 -1.09 7.20 -5.91
CA HIS A 225 -0.14 6.48 -5.06
C HIS A 225 1.12 7.30 -4.72
N LEU A 226 1.30 8.47 -5.32
CA LEU A 226 2.41 9.41 -5.04
C LEU A 226 3.82 8.84 -5.24
N GLN A 227 3.95 7.75 -6.00
CA GLN A 227 5.22 7.16 -6.39
C GLN A 227 5.66 7.75 -7.73
N TRP A 228 6.17 8.98 -7.68
CA TRP A 228 6.43 9.83 -8.86
C TRP A 228 7.61 9.38 -9.74
N SER A 229 8.32 8.32 -9.37
CA SER A 229 9.32 7.71 -10.24
C SER A 229 8.64 7.11 -11.48
N ALA A 230 9.34 7.08 -12.62
CA ALA A 230 8.79 6.48 -13.83
C ALA A 230 8.36 5.02 -13.61
N VAL A 231 9.13 4.27 -12.82
CA VAL A 231 8.83 2.89 -12.41
C VAL A 231 7.56 2.84 -11.57
N GLY A 232 7.43 3.69 -10.55
CA GLY A 232 6.27 3.75 -9.67
C GLY A 232 4.98 4.08 -10.42
N ILE A 233 4.97 5.17 -11.20
CA ILE A 233 3.80 5.57 -12.00
C ILE A 233 3.41 4.45 -12.97
N THR A 234 4.38 3.83 -13.65
CA THR A 234 4.12 2.73 -14.60
C THR A 234 3.53 1.52 -13.89
N TYR A 235 4.08 1.14 -12.73
CA TYR A 235 3.61 0.02 -11.93
C TYR A 235 2.15 0.21 -11.48
N PHE A 236 1.83 1.30 -10.79
CA PHE A 236 0.47 1.52 -10.30
C PHE A 236 -0.54 1.77 -11.42
N THR A 237 -0.13 2.44 -12.52
CA THR A 237 -1.01 2.60 -13.69
C THR A 237 -1.31 1.24 -14.34
N SER A 238 -0.34 0.32 -14.39
CA SER A 238 -0.54 -1.03 -14.93
C SER A 238 -1.51 -1.86 -14.08
N CYS A 239 -1.37 -1.83 -12.75
CA CYS A 239 -2.38 -2.36 -11.83
C CYS A 239 -3.75 -1.71 -12.09
N GLY A 240 -3.74 -0.40 -12.30
CA GLY A 240 -4.87 0.42 -12.72
C GLY A 240 -5.65 -0.17 -13.90
N VAL A 241 -4.94 -0.54 -14.96
CA VAL A 241 -5.47 -1.11 -16.20
C VAL A 241 -6.08 -2.50 -15.96
N VAL A 242 -5.41 -3.37 -15.19
CA VAL A 242 -5.92 -4.72 -14.87
C VAL A 242 -7.26 -4.62 -14.13
N LEU A 243 -7.30 -3.82 -13.07
CA LEU A 243 -8.50 -3.57 -12.27
C LEU A 243 -9.60 -2.90 -13.10
N GLY A 244 -9.27 -1.88 -13.90
CA GLY A 244 -10.22 -1.24 -14.81
C GLY A 244 -10.83 -2.21 -15.83
N THR A 245 -10.03 -3.17 -16.31
CA THR A 245 -10.49 -4.24 -17.23
C THR A 245 -11.43 -5.21 -16.53
N LEU A 246 -11.12 -5.64 -15.30
CA LEU A 246 -12.00 -6.48 -14.48
C LEU A 246 -13.33 -5.78 -14.20
N TYR A 247 -13.29 -4.51 -13.81
CA TYR A 247 -14.48 -3.68 -13.66
C TYR A 247 -15.31 -3.64 -14.94
N TRP A 248 -14.69 -3.37 -16.09
CA TRP A 248 -15.39 -3.27 -17.36
C TRP A 248 -16.04 -4.59 -17.78
N ARG A 249 -15.42 -5.73 -17.49
CA ARG A 249 -15.93 -7.05 -17.87
C ARG A 249 -16.94 -7.62 -16.88
N ARG A 250 -16.73 -7.45 -15.58
CA ARG A 250 -17.42 -8.20 -14.51
C ARG A 250 -18.00 -7.33 -13.38
N GLY A 251 -17.72 -6.03 -13.35
CA GLY A 251 -18.22 -5.08 -12.35
C GLY A 251 -17.32 -4.91 -11.14
N LEU A 252 -17.76 -4.07 -10.18
CA LEU A 252 -16.97 -3.67 -9.01
C LEU A 252 -16.50 -4.86 -8.18
N TRP A 253 -17.34 -5.88 -7.96
CA TRP A 253 -16.96 -7.01 -7.11
C TRP A 253 -15.75 -7.78 -7.64
N ALA A 254 -15.55 -7.86 -8.96
CA ALA A 254 -14.36 -8.48 -9.54
C ALA A 254 -13.11 -7.62 -9.33
N SER A 255 -13.24 -6.30 -9.46
CA SER A 255 -12.12 -5.36 -9.25
C SER A 255 -11.73 -5.26 -7.77
N ILE A 256 -12.71 -5.13 -6.88
CA ILE A 256 -12.52 -5.08 -5.41
C ILE A 256 -11.86 -6.37 -4.93
N SER A 257 -12.35 -7.54 -5.36
CA SER A 257 -11.76 -8.82 -4.94
C SER A 257 -10.33 -9.00 -5.45
N ALA A 258 -10.02 -8.56 -6.69
CA ALA A 258 -8.66 -8.59 -7.20
C ALA A 258 -7.72 -7.68 -6.41
N HIS A 259 -8.13 -6.44 -6.17
CA HIS A 259 -7.34 -5.48 -5.41
C HIS A 259 -7.15 -5.95 -3.95
N ALA A 260 -8.23 -6.40 -3.30
CA ALA A 260 -8.18 -6.93 -1.94
C ALA A 260 -7.30 -8.19 -1.82
N ALA A 261 -7.39 -9.12 -2.78
CA ALA A 261 -6.55 -10.32 -2.77
C ALA A 261 -5.08 -9.98 -3.00
N PHE A 262 -4.78 -9.04 -3.91
CA PHE A 262 -3.42 -8.57 -4.15
C PHE A 262 -2.83 -7.97 -2.88
N ASN A 263 -3.50 -6.96 -2.30
CA ASN A 263 -3.04 -6.28 -1.09
C ASN A 263 -2.97 -7.22 0.12
N GLY A 264 -4.01 -8.04 0.31
CA GLY A 264 -4.06 -9.01 1.40
C GLY A 264 -2.94 -10.03 1.35
N SER A 265 -2.54 -10.46 0.15
CA SER A 265 -1.39 -11.36 -0.02
C SER A 265 -0.08 -10.71 0.41
N LEU A 266 0.11 -9.41 0.10
CA LEU A 266 1.29 -8.66 0.53
C LEU A 266 1.30 -8.41 2.05
N VAL A 267 0.15 -8.12 2.66
CA VAL A 267 0.00 -8.03 4.12
C VAL A 267 0.34 -9.36 4.80
N VAL A 268 -0.13 -10.47 4.24
CA VAL A 268 0.18 -11.82 4.76
C VAL A 268 1.67 -12.09 4.65
N LEU A 269 2.31 -11.79 3.51
CA LEU A 269 3.75 -11.96 3.35
C LEU A 269 4.53 -11.13 4.37
N ALA A 270 4.21 -9.84 4.53
CA ALA A 270 4.85 -8.97 5.50
C ALA A 270 4.68 -9.49 6.94
N THR A 271 3.50 -10.03 7.26
CA THR A 271 3.22 -10.66 8.56
C THR A 271 4.07 -11.93 8.77
N VAL A 272 4.21 -12.77 7.75
CA VAL A 272 5.05 -13.98 7.81
C VAL A 272 6.52 -13.61 8.04
N VAL A 273 7.00 -12.56 7.37
CA VAL A 273 8.38 -12.05 7.57
C VAL A 273 8.56 -11.51 8.99
N ALA A 274 7.64 -10.68 9.48
CA ALA A 274 7.69 -10.13 10.84
C ALA A 274 7.63 -11.20 11.94
N LEU A 275 6.89 -12.29 11.72
CA LEU A 275 6.82 -13.43 12.64
C LEU A 275 7.91 -14.48 12.41
N GLY A 276 8.77 -14.27 11.43
CA GLY A 276 9.77 -15.24 11.00
C GLY A 276 10.81 -15.55 12.09
N PRO A 277 11.47 -16.72 12.00
CA PRO A 277 12.47 -17.13 12.98
C PRO A 277 13.69 -16.22 12.97
N THR A 278 14.54 -16.37 13.98
CA THR A 278 15.85 -15.73 13.97
C THR A 278 16.78 -16.38 12.95
N HIS A 279 17.58 -15.56 12.27
CA HIS A 279 18.64 -15.99 11.35
C HIS A 279 19.95 -15.27 11.70
N LEU A 280 21.07 -15.81 11.24
CA LEU A 280 22.37 -15.17 11.41
C LEU A 280 22.55 -14.11 10.33
N VAL A 281 22.81 -12.88 10.74
CA VAL A 281 23.22 -11.79 9.85
C VAL A 281 24.69 -11.51 10.10
N SER A 282 25.47 -11.30 9.03
CA SER A 282 26.92 -11.10 9.16
C SER A 282 27.43 -10.11 8.13
N ALA A 283 28.25 -9.16 8.56
CA ALA A 283 28.99 -8.25 7.69
C ALA A 283 30.27 -7.79 8.41
N ASN A 284 31.36 -7.58 7.66
CA ASN A 284 32.64 -7.08 8.17
C ASN A 284 33.20 -7.83 9.40
N GLY A 285 32.96 -9.14 9.49
CA GLY A 285 33.40 -9.98 10.61
C GLY A 285 32.56 -9.82 11.89
N VAL A 286 31.56 -8.95 11.89
CA VAL A 286 30.51 -8.89 12.91
C VAL A 286 29.40 -9.86 12.52
N SER A 287 28.88 -10.62 13.48
CA SER A 287 27.66 -11.41 13.25
C SER A 287 26.72 -11.35 14.43
N VAL A 288 25.41 -11.37 14.16
CA VAL A 288 24.37 -11.35 15.18
C VAL A 288 23.20 -12.21 14.73
N ARG A 289 22.55 -12.87 15.68
CA ARG A 289 21.30 -13.59 15.42
C ARG A 289 20.11 -12.66 15.66
N ALA A 290 19.35 -12.36 14.62
CA ALA A 290 18.24 -11.41 14.65
C ALA A 290 16.99 -12.01 13.96
N ARG A 291 15.79 -11.50 14.26
CA ARG A 291 14.54 -11.96 13.61
C ARG A 291 14.51 -11.63 12.11
N SER A 292 13.65 -12.34 11.37
CA SER A 292 13.64 -12.35 9.89
C SER A 292 13.38 -10.98 9.24
N ASP A 293 12.81 -10.03 9.96
CA ASP A 293 12.53 -8.67 9.53
C ASP A 293 13.61 -7.65 9.91
N TRP A 294 14.62 -8.07 10.69
CA TRP A 294 15.83 -7.28 10.85
C TRP A 294 16.68 -7.41 9.58
N HIS A 295 16.90 -6.30 8.91
CA HIS A 295 17.63 -6.24 7.65
C HIS A 295 18.92 -5.45 7.80
N LEU A 296 19.96 -5.89 7.09
CA LEU A 296 21.24 -5.20 7.01
C LEU A 296 21.05 -3.87 6.29
N VAL A 297 21.49 -2.78 6.91
CA VAL A 297 21.53 -1.46 6.28
C VAL A 297 22.72 -1.42 5.32
N ASN A 298 22.52 -0.88 4.11
CA ASN A 298 23.56 -0.83 3.09
C ASN A 298 24.78 -0.05 3.59
N ALA A 299 25.97 -0.62 3.40
CA ALA A 299 27.22 0.02 3.83
C ALA A 299 27.47 1.41 3.21
N THR A 300 26.92 1.67 2.02
CA THR A 300 26.99 2.99 1.35
C THR A 300 26.16 4.08 2.04
N GLU A 301 25.22 3.69 2.91
CA GLU A 301 24.35 4.59 3.66
C GLU A 301 24.87 4.83 5.08
N LEU A 302 25.91 4.10 5.51
CA LEU A 302 26.46 4.19 6.85
C LEU A 302 27.49 5.33 6.96
N PRO A 303 27.41 6.16 8.02
CA PRO A 303 28.50 7.04 8.43
C PRO A 303 29.83 6.29 8.61
N SER A 304 30.94 6.99 8.40
CA SER A 304 32.28 6.45 8.61
C SER A 304 32.46 5.98 10.06
N GLY A 305 32.87 4.73 10.26
CA GLY A 305 33.13 4.13 11.58
C GLY A 305 32.14 3.03 11.98
N ILE A 306 30.96 3.01 11.36
CA ILE A 306 29.98 1.93 11.56
C ILE A 306 30.39 0.72 10.71
N GLU A 307 30.63 -0.40 11.38
CA GLU A 307 31.08 -1.65 10.76
C GLU A 307 29.89 -2.58 10.44
N PHE A 308 28.79 -2.46 11.19
CA PHE A 308 27.61 -3.30 11.03
C PHE A 308 26.36 -2.56 11.51
N ALA A 309 25.26 -2.65 10.77
CA ALA A 309 24.02 -1.99 11.12
C ALA A 309 22.82 -2.81 10.68
N LEU A 310 21.87 -3.02 11.59
CA LEU A 310 20.57 -3.58 11.28
C LEU A 310 19.48 -2.54 11.55
N GLN A 311 18.46 -2.57 10.72
CA GLN A 311 17.19 -1.91 10.96
C GLN A 311 16.11 -2.97 11.15
N GLY A 312 15.28 -2.78 12.16
CA GLY A 312 14.27 -3.72 12.60
C GLY A 312 12.91 -3.05 12.83
N PRO A 313 12.09 -3.58 13.74
CA PRO A 313 10.69 -3.18 13.86
C PRO A 313 10.54 -1.72 14.28
N SER A 314 9.51 -1.04 13.76
CA SER A 314 9.31 0.41 13.91
C SER A 314 10.59 1.23 13.66
N ALA A 315 11.40 0.83 12.67
CA ALA A 315 12.68 1.46 12.36
C ALA A 315 13.71 1.46 13.50
N ALA A 316 13.57 0.57 14.49
CA ALA A 316 14.59 0.35 15.51
C ALA A 316 15.94 0.00 14.88
N THR A 317 17.03 0.48 15.46
CA THR A 317 18.38 0.27 14.93
C THR A 317 19.25 -0.50 15.91
N PHE A 318 20.12 -1.35 15.36
CA PHE A 318 21.20 -2.03 16.07
C PHE A 318 22.49 -1.76 15.29
N LEU A 319 23.32 -0.87 15.81
CA LEU A 319 24.54 -0.42 15.17
C LEU A 319 25.75 -0.95 15.95
N VAL A 320 26.79 -1.35 15.24
CA VAL A 320 28.07 -1.75 15.83
C VAL A 320 29.14 -0.95 15.14
N GLU A 321 29.88 -0.19 15.93
CA GLU A 321 30.92 0.70 15.43
C GLU A 321 32.23 0.52 16.19
N ARG A 322 33.30 0.91 15.50
CA ARG A 322 34.65 0.84 16.02
C ARG A 322 35.10 2.22 16.47
N LEU A 323 35.29 2.40 17.77
CA LEU A 323 35.82 3.65 18.30
C LEU A 323 37.34 3.73 18.08
N PRO A 324 37.87 4.85 17.55
CA PRO A 324 39.30 5.06 17.33
C PRO A 324 40.03 5.43 18.63
N VAL A 325 39.65 4.82 19.76
CA VAL A 325 40.24 5.08 21.08
C VAL A 325 41.08 3.87 21.50
N PRO A 326 42.40 4.03 21.75
CA PRO A 326 43.23 2.94 22.22
C PRO A 326 42.73 2.38 23.55
N ILE A 327 42.61 1.05 23.68
CA ILE A 327 42.19 0.40 24.94
C ILE A 327 43.04 0.86 26.13
N SER A 328 44.31 1.22 25.90
CA SER A 328 45.22 1.72 26.95
C SER A 328 44.72 2.96 27.70
N GLN A 329 43.76 3.71 27.13
CA GLN A 329 43.11 4.82 27.82
C GLN A 329 42.04 4.37 28.84
N PHE A 330 41.55 3.14 28.74
CA PHE A 330 40.55 2.57 29.65
C PHE A 330 41.22 1.70 30.72
N VAL A 331 41.41 2.28 31.91
CA VAL A 331 42.15 1.62 33.00
C VAL A 331 41.28 0.59 33.76
N SER A 332 39.95 0.74 33.76
CA SER A 332 39.00 -0.22 34.35
C SER A 332 37.57 0.02 33.85
N LEU A 333 36.80 -1.04 33.58
CA LEU A 333 35.39 -0.94 33.19
C LEU A 333 34.53 -0.22 34.25
N ASP A 334 34.83 -0.41 35.53
CA ASP A 334 34.11 0.25 36.63
C ASP A 334 34.28 1.77 36.58
N ARG A 335 35.52 2.27 36.38
CA ARG A 335 35.76 3.71 36.16
C ARG A 335 35.08 4.25 34.90
N MET A 336 34.96 3.45 33.85
CA MET A 336 34.22 3.87 32.65
C MET A 336 32.72 3.99 32.95
N ALA A 337 32.15 3.06 33.71
CA ALA A 337 30.77 3.16 34.19
C ALA A 337 30.56 4.36 35.11
N GLU A 338 31.50 4.64 36.02
CA GLU A 338 31.47 5.84 36.87
C GLU A 338 31.53 7.13 36.04
N ALA A 339 32.42 7.21 35.04
CA ALA A 339 32.54 8.36 34.16
C ALA A 339 31.28 8.60 33.32
N LEU A 340 30.65 7.54 32.81
CA LEU A 340 29.36 7.61 32.11
C LEU A 340 28.25 8.10 33.06
N ASN A 341 28.16 7.54 34.27
CA ASN A 341 27.19 7.98 35.27
C ASN A 341 27.40 9.44 35.72
N ALA A 342 28.64 9.92 35.69
CA ALA A 342 29.00 11.30 35.97
C ALA A 342 28.86 12.24 34.75
N ASN A 343 28.34 11.74 33.61
CA ASN A 343 28.23 12.47 32.33
C ASN A 343 29.56 13.10 31.87
N GLN A 344 30.69 12.44 32.14
CA GLN A 344 32.03 12.89 31.76
C GLN A 344 32.47 12.38 30.39
N VAL A 345 31.70 11.45 29.81
CA VAL A 345 31.93 10.95 28.45
C VAL A 345 31.08 11.76 27.48
N PRO A 346 31.68 12.40 26.47
CA PRO A 346 30.92 13.12 25.46
C PRO A 346 30.10 12.13 24.63
N MET A 347 28.82 12.44 24.44
CA MET A 347 27.90 11.67 23.61
C MET A 347 27.67 12.36 22.27
N PRO A 348 27.30 11.62 21.22
CA PRO A 348 26.87 12.21 19.95
C PRO A 348 25.75 13.23 20.14
N GLU A 349 25.67 14.21 19.24
CA GLU A 349 24.66 15.26 19.32
C GLU A 349 23.24 14.69 19.35
N GLY A 350 22.45 15.10 20.35
CA GLY A 350 21.09 14.60 20.56
C GLY A 350 21.01 13.33 21.42
N THR A 351 22.13 12.74 21.84
CA THR A 351 22.16 11.59 22.76
C THR A 351 22.55 12.03 24.16
N THR A 352 21.79 11.59 25.17
CA THR A 352 22.05 11.90 26.58
C THR A 352 22.07 10.62 27.41
N ILE A 353 23.02 10.51 28.32
CA ILE A 353 23.11 9.37 29.23
C ILE A 353 22.04 9.50 30.31
N ARG A 354 21.36 8.38 30.63
CA ARG A 354 20.54 8.29 31.84
C ARG A 354 21.45 8.03 33.02
N SER A 355 21.70 9.09 33.78
CA SER A 355 22.62 9.05 34.92
C SER A 355 22.23 7.97 35.94
N GLY A 356 23.21 7.22 36.43
CA GLY A 356 23.04 6.12 37.37
C GLY A 356 22.66 4.77 36.73
N THR A 357 22.54 4.70 35.41
CA THR A 357 22.21 3.45 34.70
C THR A 357 23.43 2.71 34.14
N ALA A 358 24.61 3.34 34.09
CA ALA A 358 25.80 2.70 33.56
C ALA A 358 26.32 1.64 34.54
N HIS A 359 26.49 0.41 34.06
CA HIS A 359 26.98 -0.72 34.87
C HIS A 359 27.73 -1.74 34.01
N VAL A 360 28.62 -2.50 34.65
CA VAL A 360 29.41 -3.54 33.97
C VAL A 360 28.54 -4.79 33.76
N VAL A 361 28.49 -5.26 32.52
CA VAL A 361 27.76 -6.47 32.11
C VAL A 361 28.74 -7.44 31.46
N THR A 362 28.54 -8.74 31.67
CA THR A 362 29.32 -9.78 31.01
C THR A 362 28.53 -10.35 29.86
N TYR A 363 29.09 -10.27 28.66
CA TYR A 363 28.52 -10.84 27.44
C TYR A 363 29.44 -11.94 26.88
N PRO A 364 28.97 -12.78 25.94
CA PRO A 364 29.82 -13.78 25.30
C PRO A 364 31.04 -13.20 24.57
N MET A 365 30.93 -11.99 23.99
CA MET A 365 32.08 -11.31 23.38
C MET A 365 33.05 -10.65 24.37
N GLY A 366 32.73 -10.62 25.67
CA GLY A 366 33.55 -10.02 26.72
C GLY A 366 32.77 -9.22 27.75
N ARG A 367 33.48 -8.68 28.74
CA ARG A 367 32.92 -7.72 29.71
C ARG A 367 32.86 -6.34 29.08
N GLY A 368 31.73 -5.65 29.22
CA GLY A 368 31.53 -4.29 28.73
C GLY A 368 30.74 -3.45 29.72
N VAL A 369 30.59 -2.16 29.42
CA VAL A 369 29.71 -1.27 30.17
C VAL A 369 28.46 -1.03 29.35
N GLN A 370 27.29 -1.31 29.93
CA GLN A 370 26.01 -0.97 29.36
C GLN A 370 25.48 0.30 30.04
N VAL A 371 24.94 1.22 29.26
CA VAL A 371 24.30 2.44 29.76
C VAL A 371 23.01 2.71 29.00
N ALA A 372 21.96 3.12 29.71
CA ALA A 372 20.74 3.55 29.06
C ALA A 372 20.90 5.00 28.60
N VAL A 373 20.45 5.29 27.39
CA VAL A 373 20.53 6.62 26.79
C VAL A 373 19.15 7.09 26.35
N THR A 374 19.01 8.39 26.20
CA THR A 374 17.92 9.02 25.47
C THR A 374 18.52 9.66 24.23
N ALA A 375 18.27 9.06 23.06
CA ALA A 375 18.76 9.52 21.76
C ALA A 375 17.61 10.20 20.98
N LYS A 376 17.77 11.48 20.67
CA LYS A 376 16.75 12.34 20.03
C LYS A 376 15.38 12.31 20.73
N GLY A 377 15.39 12.14 22.05
CA GLY A 377 14.17 12.04 22.87
C GLY A 377 13.62 10.62 23.05
N HIS A 378 14.32 9.59 22.56
CA HIS A 378 13.84 8.20 22.55
C HIS A 378 14.75 7.26 23.34
N ASP A 379 14.15 6.22 23.92
CA ASP A 379 14.83 5.21 24.71
C ASP A 379 15.81 4.39 23.86
N GLY A 380 17.04 4.33 24.33
CA GLY A 380 18.09 3.53 23.73
C GLY A 380 19.06 2.95 24.76
N VAL A 381 19.97 2.13 24.26
CA VAL A 381 21.03 1.50 25.05
C VAL A 381 22.33 1.60 24.26
N VAL A 382 23.40 1.98 24.95
CA VAL A 382 24.77 1.94 24.42
C VAL A 382 25.55 0.89 25.20
N VAL A 383 26.31 0.06 24.48
CA VAL A 383 27.20 -0.95 25.07
C VAL A 383 28.63 -0.74 24.58
N LEU A 384 29.55 -0.48 25.52
CA LEU A 384 30.97 -0.31 25.25
C LEU A 384 31.73 -1.58 25.65
N VAL A 385 32.39 -2.23 24.70
CA VAL A 385 33.07 -3.52 24.90
C VAL A 385 34.51 -3.46 24.40
N PRO A 386 35.51 -3.50 25.30
CA PRO A 386 36.90 -3.70 24.88
C PRO A 386 37.08 -5.13 24.37
N HIS A 387 37.44 -5.28 23.09
CA HIS A 387 37.61 -6.58 22.46
C HIS A 387 38.76 -6.52 21.43
N SER A 388 39.66 -7.51 21.47
CA SER A 388 40.77 -7.65 20.51
C SER A 388 41.62 -6.38 20.29
N GLY A 389 41.93 -5.64 21.37
CA GLY A 389 42.76 -4.44 21.30
C GLY A 389 42.03 -3.15 20.89
N VAL A 390 40.72 -3.20 20.69
CA VAL A 390 39.86 -2.11 20.23
C VAL A 390 38.64 -1.92 21.16
N LEU A 391 38.17 -0.68 21.32
CA LEU A 391 36.86 -0.44 21.96
C LEU A 391 35.76 -0.47 20.90
N TRP A 392 34.80 -1.37 21.09
CA TRP A 392 33.60 -1.47 20.27
C TRP A 392 32.42 -0.79 20.97
N GLU A 393 31.63 -0.07 20.19
CA GLU A 393 30.38 0.54 20.64
C GLU A 393 29.21 -0.12 19.91
N VAL A 394 28.17 -0.46 20.67
CA VAL A 394 26.93 -1.01 20.15
C VAL A 394 25.79 -0.08 20.54
N ASP A 395 25.21 0.58 19.54
CA ASP A 395 24.09 1.51 19.72
C ASP A 395 22.77 0.85 19.37
N ILE A 396 21.84 0.91 20.31
CA ILE A 396 20.50 0.37 20.13
C ILE A 396 19.52 1.52 20.33
N ALA A 397 18.77 1.86 19.28
CA ALA A 397 17.66 2.81 19.35
C ALA A 397 16.36 2.07 19.07
N THR A 398 15.44 2.07 20.03
CA THR A 398 14.22 1.25 19.93
C THR A 398 13.11 1.92 19.16
N GLN A 399 13.16 3.24 18.97
CA GLN A 399 12.16 4.04 18.25
C GLN A 399 10.71 3.80 18.74
N GLY A 400 10.55 3.57 20.05
CA GLY A 400 9.25 3.26 20.66
C GLY A 400 8.74 1.86 20.39
N SER A 401 9.52 1.00 19.73
CA SER A 401 9.18 -0.40 19.47
C SER A 401 9.18 -1.20 20.77
N HIS A 402 8.00 -1.69 21.17
CA HIS A 402 7.92 -2.61 22.30
C HIS A 402 8.61 -3.94 21.97
N ARG A 403 8.53 -4.35 20.70
CA ARG A 403 9.18 -5.56 20.22
C ARG A 403 10.70 -5.46 20.25
N ALA A 404 11.29 -4.38 19.74
CA ALA A 404 12.75 -4.21 19.74
C ALA A 404 13.34 -4.23 21.16
N VAL A 405 12.66 -3.60 22.13
CA VAL A 405 13.05 -3.61 23.56
C VAL A 405 13.26 -5.03 24.10
N HIS A 406 12.49 -6.01 23.63
CA HIS A 406 12.59 -7.40 24.08
C HIS A 406 13.58 -8.23 23.25
N GLU A 407 13.93 -7.78 22.05
CA GLU A 407 14.79 -8.54 21.12
C GLU A 407 16.27 -8.20 21.26
N TYR A 408 16.61 -6.93 21.49
CA TYR A 408 18.01 -6.53 21.56
C TYR A 408 18.83 -7.26 22.63
N PRO A 409 18.28 -7.68 23.80
CA PRO A 409 19.07 -8.42 24.78
C PRO A 409 19.54 -9.78 24.25
N ASP A 410 18.71 -10.46 23.46
CA ASP A 410 19.09 -11.71 22.80
C ASP A 410 20.07 -11.47 21.66
N MET A 411 19.90 -10.38 20.91
CA MET A 411 20.86 -9.97 19.88
C MET A 411 22.24 -9.70 20.48
N LEU A 412 22.33 -8.95 21.59
CA LEU A 412 23.59 -8.71 22.32
C LEU A 412 24.23 -10.01 22.83
N ARG A 413 23.42 -10.97 23.32
CA ARG A 413 23.91 -12.30 23.72
C ARG A 413 24.41 -13.13 22.55
N ALA A 414 23.91 -12.90 21.34
CA ALA A 414 24.31 -13.61 20.14
C ALA A 414 25.33 -12.84 19.29
N LEU A 415 25.76 -11.65 19.74
CA LEU A 415 26.70 -10.81 19.01
C LEU A 415 28.10 -11.41 19.06
N VAL A 416 28.71 -11.52 17.88
CA VAL A 416 30.11 -11.93 17.69
C VAL A 416 30.85 -10.78 17.04
N LEU A 417 31.94 -10.35 17.67
CA LEU A 417 32.81 -9.30 17.17
C LEU A 417 34.01 -9.90 16.41
N PRO A 418 34.63 -9.16 15.48
CA PRO A 418 35.81 -9.61 14.77
C PRO A 418 36.93 -10.07 15.71
N GLY A 419 37.49 -11.24 15.45
CA GLY A 419 38.56 -11.83 16.27
C GLY A 419 38.06 -12.70 17.44
N SER A 420 36.75 -12.89 17.59
CA SER A 420 36.19 -13.92 18.47
C SER A 420 36.48 -15.32 17.90
N VAL A 421 37.12 -16.19 18.66
CA VAL A 421 37.45 -17.60 18.28
C VAL A 421 36.35 -18.54 18.73
#